data_AF-A0A7X4JIS0-F1
#
_entry.id   AF-A0A7X4JIS0-F1
#
_cell.length_a   1.000
_cell.length_b   1.000
_cell.length_c   1.000
_cell.angle_alpha   90.00
_cell.angle_beta   90.00
_cell.angle_gamma   90.00
#
_symmetry.space_group_name_H-M   'P 1'
#
loop_
_entity.id
_entity.type
_entity.pdbx_description
1 polymer ?
#
loop_
_entity_poly.entity_id
_entity_poly.type
_entity_poly.pdbx_seq_one_letter_code
_entity_poly.pdbx_strand_id
1 'polypeptide(L)' 'MAKAHATRADKRSDHLHKLSTRLIRENQTVVLEDLNVSGMVKNRKLARAIAGAGWQLLRTLLQTKARIKSEEGEPSADGC' A
#
# COMPACT_ATOMS: atom_id res chain seq x y z
N MET A 1 -7.97 9.75 -26.96
CA MET A 1 -7.42 10.43 -25.76
C MET A 1 -7.12 9.43 -24.63
N ALA A 2 -6.16 8.49 -24.81
CA ALA A 2 -5.93 7.41 -23.84
C ALA A 2 -4.50 7.34 -23.25
N LYS A 3 -3.48 7.83 -23.97
CA LYS A 3 -2.06 7.69 -23.54
C LYS A 3 -1.66 8.57 -22.35
N ALA A 4 -2.28 9.75 -22.20
CA ALA A 4 -1.92 10.69 -21.14
C ALA A 4 -2.50 10.32 -19.75
N HIS A 5 -3.58 9.53 -19.71
CA HIS A 5 -4.16 9.04 -18.45
C HIS A 5 -3.44 7.80 -17.93
N ALA A 6 -2.97 6.93 -18.84
CA ALA A 6 -2.17 5.76 -18.49
C ALA A 6 -0.91 6.16 -17.70
N THR A 7 -0.17 7.16 -18.17
CA THR A 7 1.10 7.59 -17.53
C THR A 7 0.93 8.18 -16.14
N ARG A 8 -0.19 8.84 -15.83
CA ARG A 8 -0.43 9.40 -14.48
C ARG A 8 -0.88 8.34 -13.48
N ALA A 9 -1.73 7.40 -13.92
CA ALA A 9 -2.16 6.28 -13.08
C ALA A 9 -0.98 5.34 -12.78
N ASP A 10 -0.18 5.04 -13.80
CA ASP A 10 1.00 4.18 -13.73
C ASP A 10 2.05 4.73 -12.74
N LYS A 11 2.41 6.02 -12.85
CA LYS A 11 3.31 6.68 -11.89
C LYS A 11 2.81 6.64 -10.45
N ARG A 12 1.49 6.75 -10.24
CA ARG A 12 0.89 6.68 -8.90
C ARG A 12 0.98 5.26 -8.35
N SER A 13 0.63 4.26 -9.16
CA SER A 13 0.77 2.86 -8.80
C SER A 13 2.22 2.54 -8.43
N ASP A 14 3.19 2.93 -9.28
CA ASP A 14 4.62 2.76 -9.03
C ASP A 14 5.08 3.39 -7.72
N HIS A 15 4.63 4.61 -7.45
CA HIS A 15 4.94 5.29 -6.19
C HIS A 15 4.40 4.51 -4.99
N LEU A 16 3.14 4.06 -5.03
CA LEU A 16 2.52 3.28 -3.97
C LEU A 16 3.19 1.90 -3.79
N HIS A 17 3.62 1.27 -4.89
CA HIS A 17 4.39 0.03 -4.86
C HIS A 17 5.75 0.21 -4.18
N LYS A 18 6.47 1.29 -4.50
CA LYS A 18 7.76 1.62 -3.86
C LYS A 18 7.57 1.96 -2.39
N LEU A 19 6.58 2.79 -2.06
CA LEU A 19 6.26 3.16 -0.68
C LEU A 19 5.90 1.93 0.17
N SER A 20 4.96 1.11 -0.28
CA SER A 20 4.53 -0.08 0.48
C SER A 20 5.67 -1.06 0.72
N THR A 21 6.53 -1.27 -0.28
CA THR A 21 7.72 -2.13 -0.15
C THR A 21 8.71 -1.55 0.86
N ARG A 22 8.95 -0.23 0.81
CA ARG A 22 9.83 0.45 1.76
C ARG A 22 9.30 0.37 3.19
N LEU A 23 8.02 0.67 3.40
CA LEU A 23 7.34 0.56 4.69
C LEU A 23 7.50 -0.84 5.29
N ILE A 24 7.27 -1.89 4.51
CA ILE A 24 7.37 -3.28 5.00
C ILE A 24 8.81 -3.72 5.26
N ARG A 25 9.78 -3.21 4.50
CA ARG A 25 11.19 -3.54 4.70
C ARG A 25 11.78 -2.82 5.91
N GLU A 26 11.50 -1.52 6.05
CA GLU A 26 12.07 -0.67 7.10
C GLU A 26 11.38 -0.87 8.46
N ASN A 27 10.13 -1.35 8.48
CA ASN A 27 9.39 -1.56 9.73
C ASN A 27 9.24 -3.06 10.00
N GLN A 28 9.54 -3.47 11.24
CA GLN A 28 9.32 -4.84 11.70
C GLN A 28 7.82 -5.18 11.79
N THR A 29 7.01 -4.20 12.16
CA THR A 29 5.55 -4.33 12.27
C THR A 29 4.87 -3.12 11.64
N VAL A 30 3.86 -3.35 10.81
CA VAL A 30 3.01 -2.31 10.23
C VAL A 30 1.59 -2.55 10.70
N VAL A 31 1.06 -1.66 11.53
CA VAL A 31 -0.33 -1.72 12.00
C VAL A 31 -1.17 -0.82 11.10
N LEU A 32 -2.13 -1.43 10.40
CA LEU A 32 -3.19 -0.72 9.70
C LEU A 32 -4.37 -0.63 10.66
N GLU A 33 -4.58 0.52 11.29
CA GLU A 33 -5.83 0.78 11.99
C GLU A 33 -7.01 0.62 11.01
N ASP A 34 -8.21 0.34 11.52
CA ASP A 34 -9.44 0.32 10.72
C ASP A 34 -9.82 1.75 10.32
N LEU A 35 -8.98 2.31 9.43
CA LEU A 35 -9.14 3.62 8.88
C LEU A 35 -10.36 3.53 7.95
N ASN A 36 -11.50 4.07 8.39
CA ASN A 36 -12.72 4.13 7.62
C ASN A 36 -12.55 5.06 6.41
N VAL A 37 -11.84 4.60 5.38
CA VAL A 37 -11.56 5.35 4.14
C VAL A 37 -12.88 5.82 3.52
N SER A 38 -13.91 4.98 3.56
CA SER A 38 -15.27 5.31 3.12
C SER A 38 -15.84 6.51 3.89
N GLY A 39 -15.62 6.58 5.21
CA GLY A 39 -15.98 7.72 6.05
C GLY A 39 -15.17 8.97 5.76
N MET A 40 -13.86 8.83 5.52
CA MET A 40 -13.00 9.98 5.23
C MET A 40 -13.28 10.60 3.86
N VAL A 41 -13.66 9.78 2.86
CA VAL A 41 -14.06 10.26 1.53
C VAL A 41 -15.42 11.00 1.58
N LYS A 42 -16.26 10.77 2.60
CA LYS A 42 -17.50 11.57 2.80
C LYS A 42 -17.21 13.02 3.21
N ASN A 43 -16.04 13.30 3.80
CA ASN A 43 -15.66 14.67 4.11
C ASN A 43 -15.26 15.40 2.82
N ARG A 44 -16.15 16.26 2.29
CA ARG A 44 -15.94 17.02 1.04
C ARG A 44 -14.60 17.77 0.97
N LYS A 45 -14.08 18.25 2.11
CA LYS A 45 -12.79 18.98 2.15
C LYS A 45 -11.59 18.05 1.92
N LEU A 46 -11.69 16.80 2.37
CA LEU A 46 -10.59 15.82 2.32
C LEU A 46 -10.76 14.79 1.20
N ALA A 47 -11.98 14.61 0.68
CA ALA A 47 -12.35 13.58 -0.29
C ALA A 47 -11.43 13.55 -1.51
N ARG A 48 -11.14 14.72 -2.09
CA ARG A 48 -10.29 14.84 -3.28
C ARG A 48 -8.83 14.46 -3.00
N ALA A 49 -8.31 14.86 -1.84
CA ALA A 49 -6.95 14.54 -1.43
C ALA A 49 -6.81 13.04 -1.13
N ILE A 50 -7.78 12.45 -0.42
CA ILE A 50 -7.79 11.03 -0.06
C ILE A 50 -7.95 10.16 -1.31
N ALA A 51 -8.90 10.47 -2.19
CA ALA A 51 -9.08 9.75 -3.45
C ALA A 51 -7.85 9.88 -4.36
N GLY A 52 -7.20 11.05 -4.37
CA GLY A 52 -5.97 11.28 -5.11
C GLY A 52 -4.75 10.51 -4.56
N ALA A 53 -4.70 10.28 -3.25
CA ALA A 53 -3.60 9.58 -2.58
C ALA A 53 -3.62 8.06 -2.79
N GLY A 54 -4.76 7.46 -3.14
CA GLY A 54 -4.84 6.02 -3.43
C GLY A 54 -4.76 5.13 -2.18
N TRP A 55 -5.32 5.57 -1.06
CA TRP A 55 -5.31 4.85 0.23
C TRP A 55 -5.84 3.41 0.16
N GLN A 56 -6.86 3.15 -0.67
CA GLN A 56 -7.38 1.79 -0.88
C GLN A 56 -6.31 0.87 -1.49
N LEU A 57 -5.62 1.32 -2.55
CA LEU A 57 -4.56 0.55 -3.19
C LEU A 57 -3.38 0.34 -2.24
N LEU A 58 -2.99 1.38 -1.49
CA LEU A 58 -1.93 1.27 -0.49
C LEU A 58 -2.24 0.18 0.55
N ARG A 59 -3.47 0.14 1.07
CA ARG A 59 -3.92 -0.87 2.03
C ARG A 59 -3.79 -2.28 1.44
N THR A 60 -4.28 -2.49 0.21
CA THR A 60 -4.17 -3.78 -0.47
C THR A 60 -2.72 -4.20 -0.64
N LEU A 61 -1.84 -3.28 -1.09
CA LEU A 61 -0.41 -3.58 -1.27
C LEU A 61 0.28 -3.95 0.05
N LEU A 62 -0.02 -3.23 1.12
CA LEU A 62 0.53 -3.51 2.44
C LEU A 62 0.08 -4.88 2.95
N GLN A 63 -1.21 -5.21 2.83
CA GLN A 63 -1.73 -6.53 3.24
C GLN A 63 -1.07 -7.67 2.45
N THR A 64 -1.00 -7.55 1.13
CA THR A 64 -0.38 -8.57 0.27
C THR A 64 1.11 -8.76 0.59
N LYS A 65 1.86 -7.67 0.71
CA LYS A 65 3.31 -7.74 0.97
C LYS A 65 3.64 -8.15 2.41
N ALA A 66 2.82 -7.77 3.38
CA ALA A 66 3.00 -8.18 4.78
C ALA A 66 2.77 -9.68 4.95
N ARG A 67 1.78 -10.24 4.23
CA ARG A 67 1.59 -11.69 4.15
C ARG A 67 2.81 -12.40 3.59
N ILE A 68 3.36 -11.92 2.46
CA ILE A 68 4.58 -12.49 1.86
C ILE A 68 5.76 -12.45 2.85
N LYS A 69 5.99 -11.30 3.51
CA LYS A 69 7.06 -11.18 4.51
C LYS A 69 6.88 -12.14 5.71
N SER A 70 5.64 -12.48 6.05
CA SER A 70 5.36 -13.44 7.13
C SER A 70 5.71 -14.87 6.74
N GLU A 71 5.62 -15.20 5.44
CA GLU A 71 5.97 -16.50 4.87
C GLU A 71 7.50 -16.64 4.62
N GLU A 72 8.23 -15.53 4.53
CA GLU A 72 9.71 -15.49 4.42
C GLU A 72 10.45 -15.68 5.76
N GLY A 73 9.70 -15.93 6.85
CA GLY A 73 10.19 -15.95 8.23
C GLY A 73 10.73 -17.28 8.77
N GLU A 74 10.75 -18.37 7.99
CA GLU A 74 11.50 -19.57 8.35
C GLU A 74 12.78 -19.66 7.51
N PRO A 75 13.93 -19.19 8.03
CA PRO A 75 15.17 -19.88 7.68
C PRO A 75 15.01 -21.30 8.21
N SER A 76 14.86 -22.27 7.31
CA SER A 76 15.08 -23.68 7.64
C SER A 76 16.44 -23.75 8.31
N ALA A 77 16.42 -23.85 9.64
CA ALA A 77 17.58 -24.17 10.44
C ALA A 77 17.83 -25.67 10.28
N ASP A 78 18.09 -26.11 9.06
CA ASP A 78 18.82 -27.35 8.81
C ASP A 78 20.30 -26.99 8.85
N GLY A 79 20.72 -26.59 10.05
CA GLY A 79 22.08 -26.76 10.49
C GLY A 79 22.21 -28.18 11.03
N CYS A 80 23.07 -28.95 10.37
CA CYS A 80 23.50 -30.34 10.62
C CYS A 80 22.79 -31.42 9.80
#